data_AF-A0A0M2XU74-F1
#
_entry.id   AF-A0A0M2XU74-F1
#
_cell.length_a   1.000
_cell.length_b   1.000
_cell.length_c   1.000
_cell.angle_alpha   90.00
_cell.angle_beta   90.00
_cell.angle_gamma   90.00
#
_symmetry.space_group_name_H-M   'P 1'
#
loop_
_entity.id
_entity.type
_entity.pdbx_description
1 polymer ?
#
loop_
_entity_poly.entity_id
_entity_poly.type
_entity_poly.pdbx_seq_one_letter_code
_entity_poly.pdbx_strand_id
1 'polypeptide(L)'
;MIIPLLSLAQDTEIIGIARKVYQQPQFQEMYRDYIEPKVKLNKALPLPPNRKTEIKNDPTNLWKETEDNREYYIVTFPINPDIDTGFTMNYAAQVYIWKDNKKPFIIFLGQNGMGYPPNWVQQ
;
A
#
# COMPACT_ATOMS: atom_id res chain seq x y z
N MET A 1 3.78 16.60 -21.71
CA MET A 1 4.50 15.75 -20.75
C MET A 1 4.42 14.32 -21.28
N ILE A 2 5.54 13.70 -21.68
CA ILE A 2 5.54 12.34 -22.23
C ILE A 2 5.71 11.38 -21.07
N ILE A 3 4.64 10.67 -20.71
CA ILE A 3 4.74 9.52 -19.80
C ILE A 3 5.30 8.35 -20.64
N PRO A 4 6.44 7.74 -20.29
CA PRO A 4 6.97 6.63 -21.06
C PRO A 4 6.00 5.44 -21.01
N LEU A 5 5.73 4.81 -22.16
CA LEU A 5 4.79 3.69 -22.29
C LEU A 5 5.09 2.54 -21.30
N LEU A 6 6.38 2.34 -21.00
CA LEU A 6 6.86 1.35 -20.04
C LEU A 6 6.42 1.66 -18.59
N SER A 7 6.41 2.94 -18.19
CA SER A 7 5.94 3.32 -16.85
C SER A 7 4.43 3.20 -16.74
N LEU A 8 3.69 3.51 -17.82
CA LEU A 8 2.24 3.36 -17.84
C LEU A 8 1.80 1.89 -17.72
N ALA A 9 2.48 0.99 -18.43
CA ALA A 9 2.23 -0.45 -18.33
C ALA A 9 2.54 -0.98 -16.92
N GLN A 10 3.64 -0.53 -16.32
CA GLN A 10 4.02 -0.86 -14.96
C GLN A 10 3.00 -0.34 -13.93
N ASP A 11 2.58 0.92 -14.03
CA ASP A 11 1.60 1.50 -13.12
C ASP A 11 0.26 0.79 -13.23
N THR A 12 -0.15 0.41 -14.45
CA THR A 12 -1.38 -0.37 -14.68
C THR A 12 -1.33 -1.72 -13.97
N GLU A 13 -0.21 -2.44 -14.06
CA GLU A 13 -0.02 -3.72 -13.39
C GLU A 13 -0.06 -3.55 -11.86
N ILE A 14 0.69 -2.60 -11.33
CA ILE A 14 0.81 -2.33 -9.89
C ILE A 14 -0.54 -1.87 -9.30
N ILE A 15 -1.28 -1.02 -10.00
CA ILE A 15 -2.66 -0.63 -9.64
C ILE A 15 -3.58 -1.85 -9.66
N GLY A 16 -3.45 -2.73 -10.65
CA GLY A 16 -4.23 -3.97 -10.73
C GLY A 16 -4.02 -4.88 -9.52
N ILE A 17 -2.78 -5.03 -9.07
CA ILE A 17 -2.45 -5.79 -7.85
C ILE A 17 -3.07 -5.11 -6.62
N ALA A 18 -2.88 -3.80 -6.45
CA ALA A 18 -3.44 -3.05 -5.33
C ALA A 18 -4.97 -3.13 -5.26
N ARG A 19 -5.64 -3.08 -6.42
CA ARG A 19 -7.09 -3.19 -6.50
C ARG A 19 -7.58 -4.55 -6.04
N LYS A 20 -6.90 -5.64 -6.44
CA LYS A 20 -7.23 -7.00 -5.98
C LYS A 20 -7.14 -7.12 -4.46
N VAL A 21 -6.06 -6.61 -3.87
CA VAL A 21 -5.91 -6.57 -2.39
C VAL A 21 -7.08 -5.83 -1.76
N TYR A 22 -7.38 -4.62 -2.24
CA TYR A 22 -8.44 -3.82 -1.65
C TYR A 22 -9.85 -4.41 -1.87
N GLN A 23 -10.02 -5.28 -2.86
CA GLN A 23 -11.27 -5.98 -3.17
C GLN A 23 -11.42 -7.32 -2.45
N GLN A 24 -10.45 -7.72 -1.62
CA GLN A 24 -10.58 -8.95 -0.82
C GLN A 24 -11.80 -8.87 0.12
N PRO A 25 -12.49 -10.00 0.40
CA PRO A 25 -13.74 -10.03 1.15
C PRO A 25 -13.69 -9.35 2.52
N GLN A 26 -12.57 -9.45 3.24
CA GLN A 26 -12.36 -8.82 4.54
C GLN A 26 -12.45 -7.28 4.50
N PHE A 27 -12.32 -6.66 3.33
CA PHE A 27 -12.43 -5.22 3.13
C PHE A 27 -13.70 -4.82 2.37
N GLN A 28 -14.67 -5.72 2.20
CA GLN A 28 -15.86 -5.47 1.37
C GLN A 28 -16.67 -4.25 1.84
N GLU A 29 -16.76 -4.02 3.16
CA GLU A 29 -17.51 -2.92 3.80
C GLU A 29 -16.76 -1.58 3.79
N MET A 30 -15.55 -1.55 3.23
CA MET A 30 -14.71 -0.35 3.23
C MET A 30 -15.09 0.55 2.06
N TYR A 31 -15.09 1.85 2.29
CA TYR A 31 -15.43 2.89 1.31
C TYR A 31 -14.74 2.70 -0.06
N ARG A 32 -15.48 2.68 -1.19
CA ARG A 32 -14.90 2.38 -2.52
C ARG A 32 -15.02 3.48 -3.56
N ASP A 33 -15.60 4.63 -3.20
CA ASP A 33 -15.81 5.74 -4.14
C ASP A 33 -14.55 6.61 -4.22
N TYR A 34 -13.55 6.09 -4.94
CA TYR A 34 -12.26 6.75 -5.15
C TYR A 34 -12.09 7.22 -6.59
N ILE A 35 -11.30 8.28 -6.76
CA ILE A 35 -10.86 8.77 -8.08
C ILE A 35 -9.64 7.98 -8.58
N GLU A 36 -9.09 8.37 -9.72
CA GLU A 36 -7.97 7.67 -10.36
C GLU A 36 -6.81 7.35 -9.37
N PRO A 37 -6.43 6.05 -9.24
CA PRO A 37 -5.35 5.64 -8.36
C PRO A 37 -3.99 6.23 -8.76
N LYS A 38 -3.16 6.53 -7.76
CA LYS A 38 -1.82 7.11 -7.96
C LYS A 38 -0.74 6.15 -7.48
N VAL A 39 0.32 5.98 -8.29
CA VAL A 39 1.50 5.17 -7.94
C VAL A 39 2.64 6.08 -7.55
N LYS A 40 3.30 5.78 -6.43
CA LYS A 40 4.53 6.45 -5.99
C LYS A 40 5.59 5.41 -5.65
N LEU A 41 6.78 5.54 -6.22
CA LEU A 41 7.94 4.77 -5.80
C LEU A 41 8.53 5.37 -4.51
N ASN A 42 8.87 4.52 -3.56
CA ASN A 42 9.51 4.89 -2.31
C ASN A 42 10.62 3.90 -1.96
N LYS A 43 11.50 4.30 -1.03
CA LYS A 43 12.62 3.47 -0.55
C LYS A 43 12.47 3.26 0.95
N ALA A 44 12.60 2.01 1.39
CA ALA A 44 12.65 1.68 2.80
C ALA A 44 13.90 2.31 3.44
N LEU A 45 13.71 3.01 4.56
CA LEU A 45 14.83 3.48 5.36
C LEU A 45 15.48 2.29 6.08
N PRO A 46 16.82 2.21 6.14
CA PRO A 46 17.49 1.16 6.87
C PRO A 46 17.09 1.21 8.35
N LEU A 47 16.68 0.05 8.88
CA LEU A 47 16.36 -0.09 10.29
C LEU A 47 17.63 0.07 11.14
N PRO A 48 17.59 0.88 12.22
CA PRO A 48 18.65 0.92 13.22
C PRO A 48 18.94 -0.49 13.78
N PRO A 49 20.20 -0.85 14.08
CA PRO A 49 20.56 -2.21 14.50
C PRO A 49 19.75 -2.76 15.69
N ASN A 50 19.40 -1.90 16.66
CA ASN A 50 18.58 -2.27 17.82
C ASN A 50 17.12 -2.61 17.45
N ARG A 51 16.56 -1.92 16.44
CA ARG A 51 15.20 -2.17 15.93
C ARG A 51 15.13 -3.43 15.08
N LYS A 52 16.23 -3.82 14.40
CA LYS A 52 16.26 -5.06 13.58
C LYS A 52 15.93 -6.30 14.40
N THR A 53 16.46 -6.41 15.62
CA THR A 53 16.22 -7.55 16.51
C THR A 53 14.78 -7.59 17.02
N GLU A 54 14.21 -6.43 17.38
CA GLU A 54 12.81 -6.30 17.82
C GLU A 54 11.83 -6.68 16.71
N ILE A 55 12.06 -6.17 15.50
CA ILE A 55 11.22 -6.40 14.33
C ILE A 55 11.29 -7.86 13.86
N LYS A 56 12.48 -8.48 13.90
CA LYS A 56 12.66 -9.89 13.52
C LYS A 56 11.83 -10.84 14.40
N ASN A 57 11.70 -10.51 15.68
CA ASN A 57 11.02 -11.34 16.67
C ASN A 57 9.51 -11.08 16.78
N ASP A 58 8.99 -10.02 16.18
CA ASP A 58 7.57 -9.70 16.16
C ASP A 58 6.93 -10.14 14.82
N PRO A 59 6.09 -11.19 14.80
CA PRO A 59 5.42 -11.66 13.59
C PRO A 59 4.34 -10.70 13.09
N THR A 60 3.92 -9.73 13.89
CA THR A 60 2.87 -8.75 13.55
C THR A 60 3.45 -7.43 13.04
N ASN A 61 4.77 -7.28 13.06
CA ASN A 61 5.41 -6.05 12.67
C ASN A 61 5.25 -5.80 11.17
N LEU A 62 4.53 -4.73 10.84
CA LEU A 62 4.26 -4.28 9.46
C LEU A 62 5.55 -4.08 8.65
N TRP A 63 6.66 -3.74 9.31
CA TRP A 63 7.94 -3.41 8.68
C TRP A 63 8.94 -4.58 8.70
N LYS A 64 8.51 -5.79 9.06
CA LYS A 64 9.39 -6.97 9.11
C LYS A 64 10.10 -7.28 7.80
N GLU A 65 9.47 -6.95 6.68
CA GLU A 65 10.02 -7.19 5.35
C GLU A 65 10.85 -6.03 4.79
N THR A 66 10.98 -4.91 5.53
CA THR A 66 11.71 -3.71 5.07
C THR A 66 13.19 -3.76 5.37
N GLU A 67 13.75 -4.97 5.38
CA GLU A 67 15.18 -5.19 5.45
C GLU A 67 15.86 -4.55 4.23
N ASP A 68 16.90 -3.75 4.51
CA ASP A 68 17.93 -3.30 3.59
C ASP A 68 17.50 -2.56 2.32
N ASN A 69 17.18 -1.26 2.45
CA ASN A 69 17.11 -0.31 1.32
C ASN A 69 16.17 -0.73 0.17
N ARG A 70 15.26 -1.68 0.40
CA ARG A 70 14.33 -2.18 -0.62
C ARG A 70 13.40 -1.07 -1.08
N GLU A 71 13.17 -1.04 -2.39
CA GLU A 71 12.22 -0.14 -3.00
C GLU A 71 10.82 -0.77 -3.04
N TYR A 72 9.81 0.07 -2.86
CA TYR A 72 8.41 -0.35 -2.90
C TYR A 72 7.54 0.73 -3.54
N TYR A 73 6.42 0.29 -4.12
CA TYR A 73 5.36 1.14 -4.61
C TYR A 73 4.34 1.41 -3.49
N ILE A 74 3.84 2.63 -3.44
CA ILE A 74 2.64 3.03 -2.72
C ILE A 74 1.57 3.32 -3.76
N VAL A 75 0.51 2.53 -3.77
CA VAL A 75 -0.68 2.78 -4.59
C VAL A 75 -1.74 3.43 -3.72
N THR A 76 -2.08 4.68 -4.01
CA THR A 76 -3.09 5.44 -3.29
C THR A 76 -4.39 5.48 -4.08
N PHE A 77 -5.49 5.10 -3.44
CA PHE A 77 -6.86 5.26 -3.94
C PHE A 77 -7.44 6.55 -3.32
N PRO A 78 -7.35 7.71 -3.99
CA PRO A 78 -7.71 8.99 -3.38
C PRO A 78 -9.23 9.12 -3.26
N ILE A 79 -9.70 9.72 -2.17
CA ILE A 79 -11.13 10.07 -2.06
C ILE A 79 -11.42 11.20 -3.05
N ASN A 80 -12.64 11.22 -3.60
CA ASN A 80 -13.10 12.38 -4.33
C ASN A 80 -13.17 13.60 -3.38
N PRO A 81 -12.38 14.68 -3.62
CA PRO A 81 -12.37 15.84 -2.74
C PRO A 81 -13.73 16.55 -2.62
N ASP A 82 -14.64 16.32 -3.57
CA ASP A 82 -16.00 16.87 -3.55
C ASP A 82 -16.96 16.11 -2.61
N ILE A 83 -16.50 14.99 -2.04
CA ILE A 83 -17.28 14.15 -1.10
C ILE A 83 -16.71 14.31 0.30
N ASP A 84 -17.54 14.82 1.22
CA ASP A 84 -17.22 14.77 2.65
C ASP A 84 -17.47 13.35 3.19
N THR A 85 -16.37 12.66 3.48
CA THR A 85 -16.39 11.30 4.05
C THR A 85 -16.27 11.30 5.58
N GLY A 86 -15.92 12.43 6.19
CA GLY A 86 -15.53 12.50 7.60
C GLY A 86 -14.24 11.75 7.94
N PHE A 87 -13.47 11.28 6.95
CA PHE A 87 -12.23 10.54 7.19
C PHE A 87 -11.09 11.49 7.56
N THR A 88 -10.23 11.08 8.48
CA THR A 88 -8.99 11.81 8.78
C THR A 88 -7.96 11.70 7.65
N MET A 89 -8.04 10.62 6.85
CA MET A 89 -7.17 10.39 5.71
C MET A 89 -7.82 10.86 4.41
N ASN A 90 -7.03 11.38 3.48
CA ASN A 90 -7.49 11.85 2.16
C ASN A 90 -7.54 10.74 1.08
N TYR A 91 -7.52 9.49 1.49
CA TYR A 91 -7.54 8.32 0.61
C TYR A 91 -8.49 7.26 1.16
N ALA A 92 -9.12 6.49 0.27
CA ALA A 92 -9.94 5.34 0.61
C ALA A 92 -9.04 4.19 1.11
N ALA A 93 -7.95 3.93 0.37
CA ALA A 93 -6.92 2.98 0.76
C ALA A 93 -5.53 3.36 0.22
N GLN A 94 -4.50 2.84 0.88
CA GLN A 94 -3.12 2.80 0.37
C GLN A 94 -2.59 1.38 0.44
N VAL A 95 -2.10 0.85 -0.67
CA VAL A 95 -1.49 -0.49 -0.74
C VAL A 95 0.01 -0.36 -1.01
N TYR A 96 0.80 -1.07 -0.23
CA TYR A 96 2.25 -1.06 -0.29
C TYR A 96 2.73 -2.36 -0.92
N ILE A 97 3.53 -2.27 -1.97
CA ILE A 97 3.91 -3.40 -2.84
C ILE A 97 5.40 -3.37 -3.10
N TRP A 98 6.11 -4.48 -2.84
CA TRP A 98 7.54 -4.58 -3.12
C TRP A 98 7.84 -4.44 -4.62
N LYS A 99 8.87 -3.67 -4.98
CA LYS A 99 9.21 -3.42 -6.39
C LYS A 99 9.75 -4.66 -7.11
N ASP A 100 10.54 -5.47 -6.41
CA ASP A 100 11.29 -6.60 -6.97
C ASP A 100 10.41 -7.82 -7.30
N ASN A 101 9.49 -8.17 -6.39
CA ASN A 101 8.66 -9.37 -6.49
C ASN A 101 7.16 -9.06 -6.62
N LYS A 102 6.78 -7.77 -6.61
CA LYS A 102 5.39 -7.29 -6.72
C LYS A 102 4.45 -7.85 -5.64
N LYS A 103 4.98 -8.35 -4.53
CA LYS A 103 4.18 -8.84 -3.40
C LYS A 103 3.67 -7.65 -2.57
N PRO A 104 2.35 -7.53 -2.38
CA PRO A 104 1.80 -6.57 -1.44
C PRO A 104 2.09 -7.00 0.00
N PHE A 105 2.42 -6.05 0.86
CA PHE A 105 2.83 -6.33 2.23
C PHE A 105 2.04 -5.53 3.28
N ILE A 106 1.46 -4.38 2.92
CA ILE A 106 0.58 -3.62 3.82
C ILE A 106 -0.57 -2.99 3.03
N ILE A 107 -1.75 -2.92 3.63
CA ILE A 107 -2.83 -2.01 3.22
C ILE A 107 -3.23 -1.10 4.38
N PHE A 108 -3.36 0.20 4.14
CA PHE A 108 -3.99 1.16 5.05
C PHE A 108 -5.37 1.53 4.52
N LEU A 109 -6.36 1.58 5.40
CA LEU A 109 -7.73 1.95 5.07
C LEU A 109 -8.05 3.32 5.66
N GLY A 110 -8.46 4.27 4.83
CA GLY A 110 -8.69 5.65 5.30
C GLY A 110 -9.89 5.79 6.22
N GLN A 111 -10.91 4.95 6.05
CA GLN A 111 -12.14 4.97 6.83
C GLN A 111 -11.91 4.77 8.33
N ASN A 112 -10.93 3.95 8.72
CA ASN A 112 -10.61 3.67 10.12
C ASN A 112 -9.16 4.04 10.49
N GLY A 113 -8.35 4.51 9.53
CA GLY A 113 -6.94 4.81 9.72
C GLY A 113 -6.07 3.60 10.07
N MET A 114 -6.58 2.37 9.90
CA MET A 114 -5.87 1.15 10.31
C MET A 114 -5.03 0.57 9.18
N GLY A 115 -3.83 0.12 9.53
CA GLY A 115 -2.93 -0.65 8.67
C GLY A 115 -3.02 -2.14 8.95
N TYR A 116 -3.12 -2.95 7.90
CA TYR A 116 -3.25 -4.40 7.99
C TYR A 116 -1.97 -5.10 7.49
N PRO A 117 -1.45 -6.07 8.26
CA PRO A 117 -0.18 -6.74 7.97
C PRO A 117 -0.22 -7.75 6.81
N PRO A 118 0.95 -8.24 6.35
CA PRO A 118 1.06 -9.09 5.15
C PRO A 118 0.16 -10.33 5.15
N ASN A 119 -0.07 -10.95 6.30
CA ASN A 119 -0.94 -12.12 6.45
C ASN A 119 -2.42 -11.85 6.12
N TRP A 120 -2.86 -10.58 6.15
CA TRP A 120 -4.20 -10.16 5.72
C TRP A 120 -4.24 -9.77 4.25
N VAL A 121 -3.09 -9.62 3.62
CA VAL A 121 -2.93 -9.05 2.28
C VAL A 121 -2.59 -10.14 1.25
N GLN A 122 -1.91 -11.21 1.66
CA GLN A 122 -1.40 -12.28 0.79
C GLN A 122 -2.39 -13.43 0.52
N GLN A 123 -3.65 -13.32 0.95
CA GLN A 123 -4.70 -14.33 0.77
C GLN A 123 -5.41 -14.20 -0.59
#